data_AF-A0A1T5LHA1-F1
#
_entry.id   AF-A0A1T5LHA1-F1
#
_cell.length_a   1.000
_cell.length_b   1.000
_cell.length_c   1.000
_cell.angle_alpha   90.00
_cell.angle_beta   90.00
_cell.angle_gamma   90.00
#
_symmetry.space_group_name_H-M   'P 1'
#
loop_
_entity.id
_entity.type
_entity.pdbx_description
1 polymer ?
#
loop_
_entity_poly.entity_id
_entity_poly.type
_entity_poly.pdbx_seq_one_letter_code
_entity_poly.pdbx_strand_id
1 'polypeptide(L)'
;MTDWDDGRTPPAEQPPSMGRLVEQLSEQTTRLVRAEVALAKAEMTEKAKRSGIGIGLVGAALVIVLYAVGVLIWAGIIGLAEAWPLWLSALVVGVAMLLVAGIAVAIAVGQLKKAARRPETIDRVKEDVETIKKGVRR
;
A
#
# COMPACT_ATOMS: atom_id res chain seq x y z
N MET A 1 65.07 -40.50 -39.88
CA MET A 1 63.66 -40.93 -39.91
C MET A 1 62.90 -39.93 -39.05
N THR A 2 62.36 -38.90 -39.71
CA THR A 2 61.19 -38.03 -39.39
C THR A 2 61.01 -37.56 -37.94
N ASP A 3 61.32 -36.30 -37.61
CA ASP A 3 60.46 -35.10 -37.75
C ASP A 3 59.12 -35.23 -37.02
N TRP A 4 59.09 -34.74 -35.77
CA TRP A 4 57.90 -34.48 -34.95
C TRP A 4 58.12 -33.17 -34.20
N ASP A 5 58.27 -32.08 -34.94
CA ASP A 5 58.04 -30.74 -34.40
C ASP A 5 56.89 -30.12 -35.20
N ASP A 6 55.70 -30.72 -35.06
CA ASP A 6 54.47 -30.14 -35.56
C ASP A 6 54.14 -28.91 -34.72
N GLY A 7 54.67 -27.77 -35.19
CA GLY A 7 54.54 -26.41 -34.70
C GLY A 7 53.10 -25.89 -34.62
N ARG A 8 52.24 -26.63 -33.92
CA ARG A 8 50.92 -26.22 -33.48
C ARG A 8 51.10 -25.26 -32.31
N THR A 9 51.44 -24.03 -32.65
CA THR A 9 51.14 -22.89 -31.78
C THR A 9 49.64 -22.93 -31.47
N PRO A 10 49.21 -22.91 -30.19
CA PRO A 10 47.80 -22.73 -29.86
C PRO A 10 47.31 -21.48 -30.60
N PRO A 11 46.11 -21.49 -31.21
CA PRO A 11 45.58 -20.31 -31.88
C PRO A 11 45.67 -19.14 -30.90
N ALA A 12 46.38 -18.08 -31.30
CA ALA A 12 46.44 -16.85 -30.52
C ALA A 12 45.00 -16.41 -30.25
N GLU A 13 44.60 -16.38 -28.97
CA GLU A 13 43.31 -15.87 -28.55
C GLU A 13 43.21 -14.42 -29.05
N GLN A 14 42.45 -14.22 -30.13
CA GLN A 14 42.20 -12.89 -30.66
C GLN A 14 41.56 -12.05 -29.56
N PRO A 15 42.07 -10.83 -29.29
CA PRO A 15 41.46 -9.94 -28.31
C PRO A 15 39.98 -9.76 -28.66
N PRO A 16 39.07 -9.78 -27.67
CA PRO A 16 37.64 -9.73 -27.92
C PRO A 16 37.32 -8.54 -28.81
N SER A 17 36.65 -8.81 -29.95
CA SER A 17 36.24 -7.76 -30.87
C SER A 17 35.28 -6.79 -30.17
N MET A 18 35.29 -5.51 -30.54
CA MET A 18 34.43 -4.49 -29.91
C MET A 18 32.94 -4.85 -29.98
N GLY A 19 32.51 -5.61 -30.99
CA GLY A 19 31.16 -6.17 -31.08
C GLY A 19 30.81 -7.14 -29.95
N ARG A 20 31.76 -7.98 -29.51
CA ARG A 20 31.57 -8.93 -28.40
C ARG A 20 31.47 -8.23 -27.04
N LEU A 21 32.17 -7.10 -26.86
CA LEU A 21 32.08 -6.31 -25.62
C LEU A 21 30.73 -5.59 -25.49
N VAL A 22 30.20 -5.04 -26.60
CA VAL A 22 28.88 -4.42 -26.62
C VAL A 22 27.77 -5.46 -26.38
N GLU A 23 27.90 -6.64 -26.98
CA GLU A 23 27.01 -7.78 -26.73
C GLU A 23 27.00 -8.17 -25.24
N GLN A 24 28.18 -8.32 -24.62
CA GLN A 24 28.31 -8.66 -23.21
C GLN A 24 27.76 -7.59 -22.27
N LEU A 25 27.98 -6.30 -22.55
CA LEU A 25 27.43 -5.18 -21.77
C LEU A 25 25.90 -5.13 -21.86
N SER A 26 25.33 -5.36 -23.04
CA SER A 26 23.88 -5.44 -23.25
C SER A 26 23.27 -6.60 -22.46
N GLU A 27 23.91 -7.77 -22.49
CA GLU A 27 23.49 -8.93 -21.70
C GLU A 27 23.60 -8.70 -20.19
N GLN A 28 24.67 -8.05 -19.72
CA GLN A 28 24.84 -7.70 -18.31
C GLN A 28 23.78 -6.70 -17.83
N THR A 29 23.52 -5.65 -18.63
CA THR A 29 22.49 -4.66 -18.34
C THR A 29 21.11 -5.31 -18.28
N THR A 30 20.80 -6.19 -19.24
CA THR A 30 19.55 -6.96 -19.25
C THR A 30 19.41 -7.87 -18.03
N ARG A 31 20.50 -8.52 -17.60
CA ARG A 31 20.52 -9.35 -16.39
C ARG A 31 20.30 -8.51 -15.13
N LEU A 32 20.93 -7.35 -15.03
CA LEU A 32 20.78 -6.44 -13.89
C LEU A 32 19.34 -5.95 -13.75
N VAL A 33 18.74 -5.46 -14.85
CA VAL A 33 17.35 -5.00 -14.86
C VAL A 33 16.40 -6.13 -14.43
N ARG A 34 16.60 -7.35 -14.93
CA ARG A 34 15.80 -8.51 -14.50
C ARG A 34 15.98 -8.83 -13.01
N ALA A 35 17.20 -8.72 -12.49
CA ALA A 35 17.49 -8.95 -11.08
C ALA A 35 16.84 -7.90 -10.18
N GLU A 36 16.87 -6.63 -10.57
CA GLU A 36 16.27 -5.54 -9.81
C GLU A 36 14.74 -5.61 -9.82
N VAL A 37 14.15 -6.01 -10.95
CA VAL A 37 12.71 -6.34 -11.00
C VAL A 37 12.37 -7.54 -10.11
N ALA A 38 13.20 -8.58 -10.08
CA ALA A 38 12.99 -9.73 -9.21
C ALA A 38 13.11 -9.35 -7.72
N LEU A 39 14.09 -8.50 -7.38
CA LEU A 39 14.27 -7.97 -6.04
C LEU A 39 13.09 -7.10 -5.60
N ALA A 40 12.67 -6.16 -6.45
CA ALA A 40 11.51 -5.31 -6.20
C ALA A 40 10.24 -6.14 -5.99
N LYS A 41 10.04 -7.20 -6.79
CA LYS A 41 8.93 -8.14 -6.59
C LYS A 41 9.01 -8.86 -5.23
N ALA A 42 10.19 -9.31 -4.82
CA ALA A 42 10.39 -9.96 -3.53
C ALA A 42 10.08 -9.01 -2.36
N GLU A 43 10.62 -7.78 -2.41
CA GLU A 43 10.39 -6.76 -1.39
C GLU A 43 8.91 -6.34 -1.35
N MET A 44 8.27 -6.13 -2.50
CA MET A 44 6.83 -5.84 -2.57
C MET A 44 6.00 -6.98 -1.98
N THR A 45 6.35 -8.24 -2.25
CA THR A 45 5.64 -9.40 -1.71
C THR A 45 5.80 -9.49 -0.19
N GLU A 46 7.00 -9.25 0.33
CA GLU A 46 7.25 -9.25 1.77
C GLU A 46 6.53 -8.08 2.46
N LYS A 47 6.58 -6.89 1.88
CA LYS A 47 5.86 -5.71 2.37
C LYS A 47 4.34 -5.94 2.33
N ALA A 48 3.82 -6.55 1.27
CA ALA A 48 2.42 -6.91 1.14
C ALA A 48 2.01 -7.96 2.19
N LYS A 49 2.85 -8.98 2.45
CA LYS A 49 2.60 -9.99 3.48
C LYS A 49 2.55 -9.38 4.87
N ARG A 50 3.55 -8.55 5.23
CA ARG A 50 3.60 -7.87 6.54
C ARG A 50 2.42 -6.92 6.70
N SER A 51 2.10 -6.13 5.67
CA SER A 51 0.94 -5.23 5.68
C SER A 51 -0.38 -5.99 5.75
N GLY A 52 -0.48 -7.12 5.04
CA GLY A 52 -1.66 -7.99 5.04
C GLY A 52 -1.93 -8.65 6.39
N ILE A 53 -0.88 -9.10 7.10
CA ILE A 53 -1.01 -9.61 8.47
C ILE A 53 -1.51 -8.50 9.40
N GLY A 54 -0.97 -7.28 9.30
CA GLY A 54 -1.42 -6.14 10.09
C GLY A 54 -2.90 -5.81 9.87
N ILE A 55 -3.32 -5.71 8.61
CA ILE A 55 -4.72 -5.48 8.23
C ILE A 55 -5.61 -6.64 8.72
N GLY A 56 -5.14 -7.88 8.58
CA GLY A 56 -5.87 -9.07 9.05
C GLY A 56 -6.08 -9.07 10.57
N LEU A 57 -5.05 -8.72 11.35
CA LEU A 57 -5.15 -8.61 12.81
C LEU A 57 -6.09 -7.48 13.24
N VAL A 58 -6.03 -6.33 12.59
CA VAL A 58 -6.99 -5.23 12.83
C VAL A 58 -8.41 -5.69 12.51
N GLY A 59 -8.61 -6.38 11.40
CA GLY A 59 -9.91 -6.97 11.04
C GLY A 59 -10.43 -7.93 12.10
N ALA A 60 -9.60 -8.86 12.56
CA ALA A 60 -9.96 -9.80 13.63
C ALA A 60 -10.29 -9.08 14.95
N ALA A 61 -9.49 -8.09 15.33
CA ALA A 61 -9.74 -7.27 16.53
C ALA A 61 -11.07 -6.51 16.42
N LEU A 62 -11.40 -5.95 15.27
CA LEU A 62 -12.68 -5.26 15.05
C LEU A 62 -13.87 -6.21 15.21
N VAL A 63 -13.78 -7.45 14.73
CA VAL A 63 -14.83 -8.47 14.93
C VAL A 63 -14.99 -8.79 16.42
N ILE A 64 -13.89 -8.99 17.15
CA ILE A 64 -13.94 -9.26 18.59
C ILE A 64 -14.58 -8.08 19.34
N VAL A 65 -14.15 -6.85 19.04
CA VAL A 65 -14.72 -5.64 19.64
C VAL A 65 -16.22 -5.51 19.32
N LEU A 66 -16.65 -5.83 18.10
CA LEU A 66 -18.06 -5.81 17.73
C LEU A 66 -18.90 -6.76 18.60
N TYR A 67 -18.44 -8.01 18.79
CA TYR A 67 -19.12 -8.95 19.68
C TYR A 67 -19.08 -8.51 21.14
N ALA A 68 -17.94 -8.01 21.63
CA ALA A 68 -17.81 -7.52 22.99
C ALA A 68 -18.77 -6.36 23.28
N VAL A 69 -18.90 -5.41 22.35
CA VAL A 69 -19.88 -4.32 22.42
C VAL A 69 -21.31 -4.89 22.50
N GLY A 70 -21.64 -5.89 21.68
CA GLY A 70 -22.94 -6.58 21.75
C GLY A 70 -23.23 -7.19 23.12
N VAL A 71 -22.25 -7.87 23.72
CA VAL A 71 -22.36 -8.44 25.07
C VAL A 71 -22.57 -7.34 26.12
N LEU A 72 -21.84 -6.23 26.03
CA LEU A 72 -21.98 -5.09 26.94
C LEU A 72 -23.35 -4.40 26.82
N ILE A 73 -23.86 -4.25 25.60
CA ILE A 73 -25.22 -3.74 25.35
C ILE A 73 -26.24 -4.66 26.02
N TRP A 74 -26.12 -5.98 25.82
CA TRP A 74 -27.02 -6.95 26.42
C TRP A 74 -26.98 -6.90 27.95
N ALA A 75 -25.77 -6.87 28.53
CA ALA A 75 -25.57 -6.73 29.96
C ALA A 75 -26.18 -5.42 30.50
N GLY A 76 -26.01 -4.30 29.79
CA GLY A 76 -26.62 -3.02 30.15
C GLY A 76 -28.15 -3.06 30.09
N ILE A 77 -28.73 -3.70 29.07
CA ILE A 77 -30.19 -3.87 28.94
C ILE A 77 -30.74 -4.67 30.11
N ILE A 78 -30.14 -5.83 30.42
CA ILE A 78 -30.58 -6.67 31.54
C ILE A 78 -30.38 -5.96 32.88
N GLY A 79 -29.23 -5.29 33.08
CA GLY A 79 -28.96 -4.54 34.30
C GLY A 79 -29.97 -3.41 34.54
N LEU A 80 -30.33 -2.66 33.50
CA LEU A 80 -31.39 -1.65 33.60
C LEU A 80 -32.78 -2.28 33.78
N ALA A 81 -32.99 -3.51 33.28
CA ALA A 81 -34.28 -4.20 33.39
C ALA A 81 -34.64 -4.58 34.84
N GLU A 82 -33.70 -4.50 35.78
CA GLU A 82 -33.98 -4.63 37.21
C GLU A 82 -34.77 -3.44 37.77
N ALA A 83 -34.59 -2.24 37.18
CA ALA A 83 -35.27 -1.03 37.62
C ALA A 83 -36.64 -0.82 36.95
N TRP A 84 -36.82 -1.30 35.71
CA TRP A 84 -38.03 -1.10 34.90
C TRP A 84 -38.15 -2.14 33.77
N PRO A 85 -39.27 -2.24 33.05
CA PRO A 85 -39.47 -3.31 32.06
C PRO A 85 -38.40 -3.40 30.98
N LEU A 86 -38.09 -4.63 30.57
CA LEU A 86 -37.03 -4.94 29.59
C LEU A 86 -37.14 -4.15 28.28
N TRP A 87 -38.37 -3.92 27.79
CA TRP A 87 -38.60 -3.17 26.55
C TRP A 87 -38.14 -1.71 26.67
N LEU A 88 -38.30 -1.10 27.84
CA LEU A 88 -37.89 0.28 28.10
C LEU A 88 -36.36 0.37 28.22
N SER A 89 -35.72 -0.59 28.90
CA SER A 89 -34.26 -0.69 28.96
C SER A 89 -33.65 -0.83 27.57
N ALA A 90 -34.20 -1.70 26.72
CA ALA A 90 -33.76 -1.87 25.34
C ALA A 90 -33.90 -0.56 24.54
N LEU A 91 -34.99 0.18 24.73
CA LEU A 91 -35.22 1.45 24.05
C LEU A 91 -34.21 2.53 24.49
N VAL A 92 -33.96 2.65 25.80
CA VAL A 92 -33.00 3.62 26.36
C VAL A 92 -31.58 3.35 25.85
N VAL A 93 -31.13 2.09 25.92
CA VAL A 93 -29.80 1.70 25.43
C VAL A 93 -29.70 1.88 23.91
N GLY A 94 -30.78 1.57 23.18
CA GLY A 94 -30.86 1.79 21.73
C GLY A 94 -30.72 3.27 21.35
N VAL A 95 -31.41 4.17 22.05
CA VAL A 95 -31.28 5.62 21.83
C VAL A 95 -29.86 6.09 22.15
N ALA A 96 -29.26 5.63 23.25
CA ALA A 96 -27.87 5.96 23.58
C ALA A 96 -26.89 5.51 22.49
N MET A 97 -27.07 4.31 21.95
CA MET A 97 -26.28 3.79 20.81
C MET A 97 -26.44 4.65 19.55
N LEU A 98 -27.66 5.08 19.22
CA LEU A 98 -27.91 5.95 18.06
C LEU A 98 -27.23 7.31 18.22
N LEU A 99 -27.21 7.88 19.43
CA LEU A 99 -26.49 9.13 19.69
C LEU A 99 -24.98 8.96 19.49
N VAL A 100 -24.39 7.90 20.04
CA VAL A 100 -22.96 7.59 19.86
C VAL A 100 -22.63 7.38 18.37
N ALA A 101 -23.45 6.61 17.65
CA ALA A 101 -23.29 6.38 16.22
C ALA A 101 -23.40 7.68 15.42
N GLY A 102 -24.38 8.53 15.73
CA GLY A 102 -24.55 9.83 15.10
C GLY A 102 -23.34 10.74 15.29
N ILE A 103 -22.77 10.80 16.49
CA ILE A 103 -21.55 11.56 16.79
C ILE A 103 -20.36 11.00 15.99
N ALA A 104 -20.18 9.68 15.98
CA ALA A 104 -19.09 9.03 15.24
C ALA A 104 -19.18 9.33 13.74
N VAL A 105 -20.37 9.25 13.14
CA VAL A 105 -20.62 9.62 11.73
C VAL A 105 -20.32 11.09 11.49
N ALA A 106 -20.75 11.99 12.38
CA ALA A 106 -20.49 13.43 12.25
C ALA A 106 -18.98 13.72 12.26
N ILE A 107 -18.22 13.09 13.16
CA ILE A 107 -16.75 13.20 13.21
C ILE A 107 -16.13 12.65 11.93
N ALA A 108 -16.52 11.45 11.50
CA ALA A 108 -15.99 10.82 10.30
C ALA A 108 -16.22 11.70 9.05
N VAL A 109 -17.45 12.20 8.86
CA VAL A 109 -17.79 13.14 7.78
C VAL A 109 -16.96 14.42 7.88
N GLY A 110 -16.76 14.95 9.09
CA GLY A 110 -15.91 16.12 9.32
C GLY A 110 -14.46 15.90 8.89
N GLN A 111 -13.89 14.75 9.21
CA GLN A 111 -12.51 14.40 8.84
C GLN A 111 -12.38 14.13 7.33
N LEU A 112 -13.34 13.44 6.72
CA LEU A 112 -13.37 13.23 5.27
C LEU A 112 -13.50 14.54 4.51
N LYS A 113 -14.35 15.47 4.98
CA LYS A 113 -14.47 16.81 4.39
C LYS A 113 -13.17 17.61 4.47
N LYS A 114 -12.39 17.46 5.55
CA LYS A 114 -11.06 18.09 5.67
C LYS A 114 -10.05 17.45 4.73
N ALA A 115 -10.03 16.12 4.64
CA ALA A 115 -9.14 15.38 3.74
C ALA A 115 -9.47 15.63 2.24
N ALA A 116 -10.74 15.86 1.92
CA ALA A 116 -11.20 16.21 0.57
C ALA A 116 -10.99 17.69 0.21
N ARG A 117 -10.69 18.56 1.19
CA ARG A 117 -10.33 19.95 0.91
C ARG A 117 -8.99 19.90 0.18
N ARG A 118 -8.99 20.26 -1.11
CA ARG A 118 -7.79 20.23 -1.96
C ARG A 118 -6.67 20.99 -1.26
N PRO A 119 -5.44 20.47 -1.21
CA PRO A 119 -4.31 21.27 -0.75
C PRO A 119 -4.22 22.49 -1.68
N GLU A 120 -4.07 23.69 -1.12
CA GLU A 120 -3.95 24.96 -1.86
C GLU A 120 -2.89 24.88 -2.98
N THR A 121 -1.95 23.95 -2.85
CA THR A 121 -0.95 23.59 -3.85
C THR A 121 -1.54 23.18 -5.20
N ILE A 122 -2.69 22.49 -5.25
CA ILE A 122 -3.33 22.14 -6.53
C ILE A 122 -3.88 23.39 -7.22
N ASP A 123 -4.37 24.36 -6.45
CA ASP A 123 -4.90 25.60 -7.01
C ASP A 123 -3.76 26.53 -7.45
N ARG A 124 -2.65 26.58 -6.70
CA ARG A 124 -1.40 27.26 -7.15
C ARG A 124 -0.78 26.62 -8.39
N VAL A 125 -0.70 25.29 -8.47
CA VAL A 125 -0.17 24.59 -9.66
C VAL A 125 -1.02 24.87 -10.89
N LYS A 126 -2.35 25.00 -10.74
CA LYS A 126 -3.23 25.42 -11.85
C LYS A 126 -2.98 26.86 -12.28
N GLU A 127 -2.77 27.76 -11.32
CA GLU A 127 -2.46 29.17 -11.57
C GLU A 127 -1.10 29.34 -12.26
N ASP A 128 -0.09 28.57 -11.83
CA ASP A 128 1.23 28.51 -12.46
C ASP A 128 1.15 27.98 -13.89
N VAL A 129 0.40 26.90 -14.12
CA VAL A 129 0.18 26.35 -15.47
C VAL A 129 -0.58 27.31 -16.37
N GLU A 130 -1.59 28.03 -15.84
CA GLU A 130 -2.27 29.08 -16.60
C GLU A 130 -1.35 30.24 -16.96
N THR A 131 -0.48 30.65 -16.04
CA THR A 131 0.46 31.76 -16.25
C THR A 131 1.49 31.40 -17.32
N ILE A 132 2.02 30.17 -17.29
CA ILE A 132 2.92 29.65 -18.33
C ILE A 132 2.20 29.57 -19.68
N LYS A 133 0.94 29.10 -19.71
CA LYS A 133 0.15 28.99 -20.95
C LYS A 133 -0.20 30.35 -21.57
N LYS A 134 -0.39 31.39 -20.74
CA LYS A 134 -0.59 32.78 -21.19
C LYS A 134 0.72 33.40 -21.69
N GLY A 135 1.86 33.07 -21.08
CA GLY A 135 3.19 33.55 -21.49
C GLY A 135 3.68 32.97 -22.82
N VAL A 136 3.35 31.71 -23.13
CA VAL A 136 3.75 31.02 -24.38
C VAL A 136 2.93 31.44 -25.60
N ARG A 137 1.78 32.11 -25.39
CA ARG A 137 0.87 32.53 -26.48
C ARG A 137 1.07 33.99 -26.92
N ARG A 138 2.16 34.63 -26.52
CA ARG A 138 2.59 35.95 -27.01
C ARG A 138 3.77 35.84 -27.97
#